data_AF-A0ABD8A7H1-F1
#
_entry.id   AF-A0ABD8A7H1-F1
#
_cell.length_a   1.000
_cell.length_b   1.000
_cell.length_c   1.000
_cell.angle_alpha   90.00
_cell.angle_beta   90.00
_cell.angle_gamma   90.00
#
_symmetry.space_group_name_H-M   'P 1'
#
loop_
_entity.id
_entity.type
_entity.pdbx_description
1 polymer ?
#
loop_
_entity_poly.entity_id
_entity_poly.type
_entity_poly.pdbx_seq_one_letter_code
_entity_poly.pdbx_strand_id
1 'polypeptide(L)'
;MKPAFVVSMIVLVISVVGAIFLPELNGSPMLLFLFAELGSLVSFYIFFSVIIPTLIPEYRNVDENFNCGASELYLTRDEIYTPESPFGSVDDE
;
A
#
# COMPACT_ATOMS: atom_id res chain seq x y z
N MET A 1 1.92 -9.19 3.85
CA MET A 1 1.78 -8.23 2.73
C MET A 1 0.74 -8.73 1.73
N LYS A 2 -0.21 -7.87 1.35
CA LYS A 2 -1.19 -8.17 0.29
C LYS A 2 -0.43 -8.49 -1.01
N PRO A 3 -0.75 -9.57 -1.76
CA PRO A 3 0.02 -10.01 -2.93
C PRO A 3 0.13 -8.94 -4.03
N ALA A 4 -0.90 -8.10 -4.18
CA ALA A 4 -0.89 -6.97 -5.11
C ALA A 4 0.17 -5.89 -4.77
N PHE A 5 0.52 -5.73 -3.49
CA PHE A 5 1.57 -4.80 -3.06
C PHE A 5 2.96 -5.27 -3.50
N VAL A 6 3.24 -6.57 -3.38
CA VAL A 6 4.51 -7.15 -3.83
C VAL A 6 4.66 -7.01 -5.35
N VAL A 7 3.59 -7.28 -6.10
CA VAL A 7 3.56 -7.12 -7.55
C VAL A 7 3.81 -5.66 -7.96
N SER A 8 3.11 -4.70 -7.34
CA SER A 8 3.33 -3.27 -7.62
C SER A 8 4.76 -2.82 -7.31
N MET A 9 5.37 -3.31 -6.22
CA MET A 9 6.75 -2.99 -5.91
C MET A 9 7.73 -3.51 -6.98
N ILE A 10 7.53 -4.73 -7.47
CA ILE A 10 8.35 -5.31 -8.55
C ILE A 10 8.20 -4.49 -9.84
N VAL A 11 6.97 -4.13 -10.21
CA VAL A 11 6.70 -3.32 -11.42
C VAL A 11 7.32 -1.93 -11.30
N LEU A 12 7.31 -1.31 -10.11
CA LEU A 12 7.98 -0.04 -9.87
C LEU A 12 9.49 -0.14 -10.12
N VAL A 13 10.14 -1.18 -9.60
CA VAL A 13 11.58 -1.40 -9.82
C VAL A 13 11.89 -1.60 -11.30
N ILE A 14 11.10 -2.41 -12.00
CA ILE A 14 11.26 -2.64 -13.44
C ILE A 14 11.04 -1.34 -14.22
N SER A 15 10.07 -0.52 -13.83
CA SER A 15 9.80 0.77 -14.45
C SER A 15 11.00 1.73 -14.34
N VAL A 16 11.58 1.85 -13.14
CA VAL A 16 12.74 2.73 -12.91
C VAL A 16 13.97 2.22 -13.65
N VAL A 17 14.29 0.93 -13.54
CA VAL A 17 15.41 0.32 -14.26
C VAL A 17 15.20 0.43 -15.77
N GLY A 18 13.98 0.17 -16.24
CA GLY A 18 13.62 0.30 -17.65
C GLY A 18 13.77 1.71 -18.17
N ALA A 19 13.36 2.73 -17.40
CA ALA A 19 13.47 4.13 -17.78
C ALA A 19 14.92 4.61 -17.88
N ILE A 20 15.84 4.07 -17.07
CA ILE A 20 17.25 4.47 -17.07
C ILE A 20 18.01 3.78 -18.22
N PHE A 21 17.88 2.46 -18.36
CA PHE A 21 18.76 1.69 -19.24
C PHE A 21 18.23 1.51 -20.67
N LEU A 22 16.92 1.39 -20.87
CA LEU A 22 16.36 1.04 -22.20
C LEU A 22 16.36 2.20 -23.21
N PRO A 23 16.14 3.47 -22.83
CA PRO A 23 16.20 4.58 -23.77
C PRO A 23 17.60 4.80 -24.36
N GLU A 24 18.66 4.54 -23.60
CA GLU A 24 20.04 4.63 -24.09
C GLU A 24 20.37 3.54 -25.12
N LEU A 25 19.80 2.35 -24.97
CA LEU A 25 20.00 1.21 -25.86
C LEU A 25 19.20 1.30 -27.17
N ASN A 26 17.97 1.81 -27.12
CA ASN A 26 17.06 1.83 -28.27
C ASN A 26 16.85 3.23 -28.87
N GLY A 27 17.36 4.29 -28.23
CA GLY A 27 17.30 5.67 -28.71
C GLY A 27 15.91 6.27 -28.86
N SER A 28 14.85 5.59 -28.37
CA SER A 28 13.47 6.02 -28.59
C SER A 28 12.91 6.76 -27.37
N PRO A 29 12.52 8.04 -27.52
CA PRO A 29 11.92 8.82 -26.42
C PRO A 29 10.56 8.25 -25.99
N MET A 30 9.90 7.48 -26.88
CA MET A 30 8.63 6.82 -26.60
C MET A 30 8.76 5.74 -25.51
N LEU A 31 9.88 5.01 -25.44
CA LEU A 31 10.11 4.03 -24.38
C LEU A 31 10.29 4.71 -23.02
N LEU A 32 11.00 5.83 -22.98
CA LEU A 32 11.17 6.62 -21.75
C LEU A 32 9.80 7.10 -21.23
N PHE A 33 8.97 7.65 -22.13
CA PHE A 33 7.62 8.07 -21.78
C PHE A 33 6.76 6.91 -21.25
N LEU A 34 6.83 5.74 -21.89
CA LEU A 34 6.09 4.55 -21.45
C LEU A 34 6.50 4.09 -20.05
N PHE A 35 7.80 4.02 -19.76
CA PHE A 35 8.26 3.61 -18.42
C PHE A 35 7.96 4.66 -17.36
N ALA A 36 8.03 5.94 -17.70
CA ALA A 36 7.65 7.03 -16.81
C ALA A 36 6.16 6.98 -16.45
N GLU A 37 5.28 6.75 -17.43
CA GLU A 37 3.84 6.58 -17.21
C GLU A 37 3.52 5.33 -16.40
N LEU A 38 4.20 4.20 -16.69
CA LEU A 38 4.05 2.97 -15.92
C LEU A 38 4.43 3.18 -14.45
N GLY A 39 5.55 3.87 -14.22
CA GLY A 39 6.04 4.20 -12.88
C GLY A 39 5.10 5.16 -12.14
N SER A 40 4.55 6.15 -12.85
CA SER A 40 3.60 7.11 -12.28
C SER A 40 2.33 6.38 -11.78
N LEU A 41 1.73 5.54 -12.61
CA LEU A 41 0.52 4.76 -12.28
C LEU A 41 0.73 3.86 -11.05
N VAL A 42 1.85 3.14 -11.03
CA VAL A 42 2.16 2.22 -9.93
C VAL A 42 2.47 2.99 -8.64
N SER A 43 3.16 4.13 -8.74
CA SER A 43 3.41 5.00 -7.59
C SER A 43 2.13 5.57 -6.99
N PHE A 44 1.17 5.99 -7.84
CA PHE A 44 -0.15 6.42 -7.38
C PHE A 44 -0.89 5.27 -6.72
N TYR A 45 -0.90 4.08 -7.31
CA TYR A 45 -1.53 2.91 -6.68
C TYR A 45 -0.97 2.64 -5.28
N ILE A 46 0.35 2.66 -5.12
CA ILE A 46 1.01 2.48 -3.81
C ILE A 46 0.61 3.60 -2.85
N PHE A 47 0.59 4.85 -3.31
CA PHE A 47 0.18 6.00 -2.48
C PHE A 47 -1.26 5.86 -1.96
N PHE A 48 -2.22 5.57 -2.85
CA PHE A 48 -3.62 5.40 -2.46
C PHE A 48 -3.88 4.14 -1.63
N SER A 49 -3.16 3.04 -1.89
CA SER A 49 -3.40 1.76 -1.19
C SER A 49 -2.69 1.62 0.16
N VAL A 50 -1.65 2.44 0.41
CA VAL A 50 -0.81 2.30 1.61
C VAL A 50 -0.83 3.57 2.45
N ILE A 51 -0.62 4.74 1.84
CA ILE A 51 -0.47 5.99 2.59
C ILE A 51 -1.84 6.49 3.08
N ILE A 52 -2.91 6.32 2.30
CA ILE A 52 -4.23 6.80 2.73
C ILE A 52 -4.83 5.99 3.89
N PRO A 53 -4.86 4.64 3.86
CA PRO A 53 -5.38 3.85 4.98
C PRO A 53 -4.54 3.99 6.26
N THR A 54 -3.25 4.29 6.14
CA THR A 54 -2.39 4.56 7.31
C THR A 54 -2.63 5.93 7.92
N LEU A 55 -3.07 6.92 7.13
CA LEU A 55 -3.48 8.25 7.62
C LEU A 55 -4.93 8.28 8.15
N ILE A 56 -5.78 7.38 7.67
CA ILE A 56 -7.18 7.26 8.05
C ILE A 56 -7.42 5.80 8.50
N PRO A 57 -7.12 5.47 9.77
CA PRO A 57 -7.30 4.10 10.27
C PRO A 57 -8.77 3.69 10.22
N GLU A 58 -9.02 2.45 9.80
CA GLU A 58 -10.37 1.87 9.77
C GLU A 58 -10.80 1.39 11.16
N TYR A 59 -12.12 1.29 11.34
CA TYR A 59 -12.73 0.76 12.56
C TYR A 59 -12.44 -0.75 12.63
N ARG A 60 -11.77 -1.19 13.71
CA ARG A 60 -11.53 -2.61 13.97
C ARG A 60 -12.87 -3.33 14.05
N ASN A 61 -12.99 -4.48 13.38
CA ASN A 61 -14.20 -5.29 13.45
C ASN A 61 -14.32 -5.91 14.86
N VAL A 62 -15.07 -5.23 15.75
CA VAL A 62 -15.21 -5.59 17.17
C VAL A 62 -15.78 -7.00 17.35
N ASP A 63 -16.49 -7.49 16.33
CA ASP A 63 -17.11 -8.82 16.29
C ASP A 63 -16.09 -9.98 16.17
N GLU A 64 -14.89 -9.73 15.63
CA GLU A 64 -13.85 -10.78 15.47
C GLU A 64 -12.99 -10.97 16.74
N ASN A 65 -12.91 -9.96 17.60
CA ASN A 65 -12.29 -10.14 18.91
C ASN A 65 -13.29 -10.80 19.85
N PHE A 66 -12.87 -11.90 20.48
CA PHE A 66 -13.55 -12.56 21.60
C PHE A 66 -13.63 -11.66 22.86
N ASN A 67 -14.13 -10.43 22.74
CA ASN A 67 -14.30 -9.50 23.86
C ASN A 67 -15.50 -9.85 24.75
N CYS A 68 -15.94 -11.11 24.76
CA CYS A 68 -17.06 -11.61 25.57
C CYS A 68 -18.34 -10.74 25.53
N GLY A 69 -18.61 -10.06 24.41
CA GLY A 69 -19.79 -9.21 24.26
C GLY A 69 -19.68 -7.81 24.87
N ALA A 70 -18.47 -7.29 25.12
CA ALA A 70 -18.29 -5.88 25.46
C ALA A 70 -18.74 -4.98 24.30
N SER A 71 -19.75 -4.14 24.54
CA SER A 71 -20.23 -3.19 23.53
C SER A 71 -19.23 -2.06 23.31
N GLU A 72 -19.33 -1.38 22.16
CA GLU A 72 -18.49 -0.26 21.72
C GLU A 72 -18.27 0.83 22.78
N LEU A 73 -19.17 0.92 23.77
CA LEU A 73 -19.13 1.88 24.87
C LEU A 73 -17.97 1.65 25.84
N TYR A 74 -17.41 0.44 25.90
CA TYR A 74 -16.34 0.06 26.83
C TYR A 74 -14.95 0.02 26.19
N LEU A 75 -14.86 0.28 24.89
CA LEU A 75 -13.59 0.29 24.17
C LEU A 75 -13.05 1.72 24.10
N THR A 76 -11.76 1.86 24.38
CA THR A 76 -11.04 3.12 24.25
C THR A 76 -10.85 3.41 22.76
N ARG A 77 -10.81 4.68 22.34
CA ARG A 77 -10.65 5.04 20.90
C ARG A 77 -9.42 4.39 20.26
N ASP A 78 -8.36 4.18 21.04
CA ASP A 78 -7.13 3.52 20.59
C ASP A 78 -7.32 2.01 20.35
N GLU A 79 -8.30 1.38 21.01
CA GLU A 79 -8.66 -0.04 20.84
C GLU A 79 -9.64 -0.24 19.66
N ILE A 80 -10.34 0.83 19.27
CA ILE A 80 -11.35 0.85 18.22
C ILE A 80 -10.74 1.08 16.83
N TYR A 81 -9.71 1.91 16.75
CA TYR A 81 -9.08 2.29 15.48
C TYR A 81 -7.67 1.73 15.43
N THR A 82 -7.42 0.80 14.51
CA THR A 82 -6.08 0.26 14.28
C THR A 82 -5.64 0.66 12.88
N PRO A 83 -4.42 1.19 12.71
CA PRO A 83 -3.90 1.47 11.37
C PRO A 83 -3.70 0.15 10.61
N GLU A 84 -4.62 -0.15 9.70
CA GLU A 84 -4.49 -1.32 8.84
C GLU A 84 -3.49 -1.01 7.71
N SER A 85 -2.21 -1.26 7.98
CA SER A 85 -1.18 -1.11 6.96
C SER A 85 -1.11 -2.40 6.11
N PRO A 86 -0.91 -2.31 4.78
CA PRO A 86 -0.64 -3.48 3.95
C PRO A 86 0.69 -4.19 4.28
N PHE A 87 1.53 -3.58 5.14
CA PHE A 87 2.71 -4.20 5.74
C PHE A 87 2.36 -5.20 6.86
N GLY A 88 1.11 -5.19 7.34
CA GLY A 88 0.64 -5.95 8.50
C GLY A 88 0.21 -4.99 9.62
N SER A 89 -0.65 -5.47 10.51
CA SER A 89 -0.78 -4.88 11.84
C SER A 89 0.53 -5.09 12.59
N VAL A 90 0.98 -4.07 13.32
CA VAL A 90 1.95 -4.32 14.40
C VAL A 90 1.17 -5.09 15.45
N ASP A 91 1.59 -6.31 15.76
CA ASP A 91 1.06 -7.01 16.93
C ASP A 91 1.55 -6.23 18.15
N ASP A 92 0.62 -5.57 18.84
CA ASP A 92 0.88 -4.99 20.14
C ASP A 92 1.13 -6.14 21.12
N GLU A 93 2.37 -6.24 21.64
CA GLU A 93 2.70 -7.12 22.78
C GLU A 93 1.90 -6.74 24.04
#